data_AF-A0A925WHR1-F1
#
_entry.id   AF-A0A925WHR1-F1
#
_cell.length_a   1.000
_cell.length_b   1.000
_cell.length_c   1.000
_cell.angle_alpha   90.00
_cell.angle_beta   90.00
_cell.angle_gamma   90.00
#
_symmetry.space_group_name_H-M   'P 1'
#
loop_
_entity.id
_entity.type
_entity.pdbx_description
1 polymer ?
#
loop_
_entity_poly.entity_id
_entity_poly.type
_entity_poly.pdbx_seq_one_letter_code
_entity_poly.pdbx_strand_id
1 'polypeptide(L)' 'SSNVQLQGIQVVGSDVQISIQSYAGHGYQLQETASLSEPDWQNIGDAQDGTGGILTFIDADNLLESPQGCYRILVAP' A
#
# COMPACT_ATOMS: atom_id res chain seq x y z
N SER A 1 5.10 12.84 -16.82
CA SER A 1 4.77 11.44 -16.51
C SER A 1 5.28 11.15 -15.12
N SER A 2 4.40 11.09 -14.13
CA SER A 2 4.77 10.75 -12.75
C SER A 2 4.79 9.23 -12.65
N ASN A 3 5.97 8.61 -12.66
CA ASN A 3 6.09 7.17 -12.43
C ASN A 3 6.09 6.95 -10.92
N VAL A 4 4.99 6.45 -10.36
CA VAL A 4 4.97 5.99 -8.96
C VAL A 4 5.93 4.81 -8.84
N GLN A 5 6.89 4.93 -7.94
CA GLN A 5 7.93 3.94 -7.73
C GLN A 5 7.82 3.37 -6.32
N LEU A 6 7.75 2.03 -6.24
CA LEU A 6 7.95 1.30 -5.00
C LEU A 6 9.40 1.50 -4.54
N GLN A 7 9.56 2.00 -3.31
CA GLN A 7 10.86 2.18 -2.68
C GLN A 7 11.26 0.96 -1.87
N GLY A 8 10.29 0.31 -1.23
CA GLY A 8 10.57 -0.87 -0.42
C GLY A 8 9.29 -1.56 0.04
N ILE A 9 9.44 -2.85 0.30
CA ILE A 9 8.46 -3.68 0.99
C ILE A 9 9.24 -4.43 2.07
N GLN A 10 8.79 -4.32 3.31
CA GLN A 10 9.43 -4.98 4.45
C GLN A 10 8.40 -5.48 5.44
N VAL A 11 8.78 -6.52 6.18
CA VAL A 11 8.03 -7.01 7.33
C VAL A 11 8.73 -6.51 8.60
N VAL A 12 7.97 -5.89 9.49
CA VAL A 12 8.46 -5.42 10.79
C VAL A 12 7.58 -6.01 11.88
N GLY A 13 8.05 -7.04 12.57
CA GLY A 13 7.20 -7.80 13.49
C GLY A 13 6.13 -8.59 12.72
N SER A 14 4.86 -8.34 13.03
CA SER A 14 3.68 -8.88 12.32
C SER A 14 3.17 -7.96 11.20
N ASP A 15 3.74 -6.76 11.05
CA ASP A 15 3.26 -5.75 10.13
C ASP A 15 3.95 -5.86 8.77
N VAL A 16 3.20 -5.55 7.70
CA VAL A 16 3.76 -5.30 6.37
C VAL A 16 3.82 -3.80 6.12
N GLN A 17 5.01 -3.31 5.76
CA GLN A 17 5.23 -1.90 5.42
C GLN A 17 5.61 -1.75 3.96
N ILE A 18 4.92 -0.83 3.27
CA ILE A 18 5.13 -0.52 1.86
C ILE A 18 5.43 0.97 1.74
N SER A 19 6.58 1.30 1.17
CA SER A 19 7.00 2.68 0.94
C SER A 19 7.03 3.00 -0.55
N ILE A 20 6.52 4.19 -0.91
CA ILE A 20 6.51 4.70 -2.28
C ILE A 20 7.02 6.13 -2.35
N GLN A 21 7.57 6.51 -3.50
CA GLN A 21 7.70 7.92 -3.86
C GLN A 21 6.31 8.46 -4.27
N SER A 22 5.81 9.45 -3.52
CA SER A 22 4.56 10.15 -3.86
C SER A 22 4.80 11.40 -4.68
N TYR A 23 3.73 11.92 -5.26
CA TYR A 23 3.71 13.18 -6.02
C TYR A 23 2.52 14.01 -5.54
N ALA A 24 2.74 15.33 -5.39
CA ALA A 24 1.68 16.24 -4.98
C ALA A 24 0.53 16.28 -5.99
N GLY A 25 -0.69 16.44 -5.47
CA GLY A 25 -1.91 16.43 -6.31
C GLY A 25 -2.40 15.04 -6.67
N HIS A 26 -2.04 14.00 -5.88
CA HIS A 26 -2.58 12.65 -6.00
C HIS A 26 -2.92 12.11 -4.61
N GLY A 27 -4.00 11.34 -4.51
CA GLY A 27 -4.32 10.53 -3.33
C GLY A 27 -3.83 9.10 -3.49
N TYR A 28 -3.36 8.49 -2.40
CA TYR A 28 -2.79 7.14 -2.39
C TYR A 28 -3.48 6.28 -1.34
N GLN A 29 -3.93 5.08 -1.72
CA GLN A 29 -4.56 4.13 -0.82
C GLN A 29 -3.88 2.76 -0.95
N LEU A 30 -3.41 2.23 0.17
CA LEU A 30 -2.99 0.83 0.23
C LEU A 30 -4.22 -0.08 0.13
N GLN A 31 -4.12 -1.08 -0.72
CA GLN A 31 -5.13 -2.11 -0.84
C GLN A 31 -4.51 -3.50 -0.83
N GLU A 32 -5.25 -4.45 -0.28
CA GLU A 32 -4.90 -5.86 -0.21
C GLU A 32 -6.00 -6.71 -0.84
N THR A 33 -5.64 -7.85 -1.41
CA THR A 33 -6.56 -8.94 -1.75
C THR A 33 -5.93 -10.27 -1.35
N ALA A 34 -6.75 -11.22 -0.90
CA ALA A 34 -6.31 -12.60 -0.62
C ALA A 34 -5.98 -13.38 -1.89
N SER A 35 -6.51 -12.97 -3.05
CA SER A 35 -6.26 -13.63 -4.33
C SER A 35 -6.23 -12.66 -5.51
N LEU A 36 -5.35 -12.93 -6.48
CA LEU A 36 -5.34 -12.25 -7.77
C LEU A 36 -6.26 -12.90 -8.81
N SER A 37 -6.74 -14.14 -8.58
CA SER A 37 -7.64 -14.82 -9.50
C SER A 37 -9.08 -14.30 -9.40
N GLU A 38 -9.50 -13.96 -8.18
CA GLU A 38 -10.79 -13.32 -7.87
C GLU A 38 -10.50 -12.11 -6.97
N PRO A 39 -10.02 -11.01 -7.56
CA PRO A 39 -9.54 -9.88 -6.79
C PRO A 39 -10.68 -9.13 -6.10
N ASP A 40 -10.72 -9.20 -4.77
CA ASP A 40 -11.58 -8.37 -3.91
C ASP A 40 -10.69 -7.43 -3.10
N TRP A 41 -10.34 -6.31 -3.72
CA TRP A 41 -9.39 -5.35 -3.14
C TRP A 41 -10.03 -4.56 -2.01
N GLN A 42 -9.51 -4.75 -0.79
CA GLN A 42 -9.92 -4.05 0.41
C GLN A 42 -8.95 -2.91 0.74
N ASN A 43 -9.47 -1.80 1.25
CA ASN A 43 -8.63 -0.69 1.71
C ASN A 43 -7.99 -1.05 3.05
N ILE A 44 -6.67 -0.86 3.13
CA ILE A 44 -5.90 -1.01 4.36
C ILE A 44 -5.50 0.37 4.87
N GLY A 45 -5.97 0.71 6.07
CA GLY A 45 -5.77 2.02 6.68
C GLY A 45 -6.38 3.18 5.86
N ASP A 46 -6.02 4.39 6.24
CA ASP A 46 -6.52 5.61 5.61
C ASP A 46 -5.75 5.96 4.32
N ALA A 47 -6.44 6.61 3.39
CA ALA A 47 -5.81 7.24 2.22
C ALA A 47 -4.87 8.37 2.66
N GLN A 48 -3.75 8.51 1.97
CA GLN A 48 -2.74 9.54 2.22
C GLN A 48 -2.57 10.44 1.00
N ASP A 49 -2.52 11.75 1.22
CA ASP A 49 -2.23 12.72 0.17
C ASP A 49 -0.74 12.70 -0.19
N GLY A 50 -0.46 12.73 -1.49
CA GLY A 50 0.88 12.89 -2.01
C GLY A 50 1.46 14.25 -1.66
N THR A 51 2.70 14.24 -1.18
CA THR A 51 3.42 15.47 -0.81
C THR A 51 4.65 15.71 -1.67
N GLY A 52 4.99 14.78 -2.57
CA GLY A 52 6.29 14.77 -3.26
C GLY A 52 7.40 14.07 -2.45
N GLY A 53 7.09 13.61 -1.23
CA GLY A 53 7.99 12.82 -0.38
C GLY A 53 7.68 11.33 -0.41
N ILE A 54 8.34 10.58 0.48
CA ILE A 54 8.02 9.17 0.70
C ILE A 54 6.76 9.05 1.54
N LEU A 55 5.82 8.23 1.07
CA LEU A 55 4.71 7.74 1.88
C LEU A 55 5.01 6.31 2.31
N THR A 56 4.67 5.99 3.55
CA THR A 56 4.75 4.63 4.10
C THR A 56 3.37 4.22 4.55
N PHE A 57 2.91 3.10 4.01
CA PHE A 57 1.68 2.43 4.40
C PHE A 57 2.03 1.24 5.29
N ILE A 58 1.19 1.00 6.29
CA ILE A 58 1.37 -0.08 7.25
C ILE A 58 0.08 -0.89 7.24
N ASP A 59 0.23 -2.17 6.97
CA ASP A 59 -0.78 -3.18 7.18
C ASP A 59 -0.45 -3.91 8.48
N ALA A 60 -1.13 -3.52 9.56
CA ALA A 60 -0.78 -3.91 10.92
C ALA A 60 -1.27 -5.33 11.22
N ASP A 61 -0.45 -6.11 11.92
CA ASP A 61 -0.76 -7.48 12.34
C ASP A 61 -1.11 -8.46 11.20
N ASN A 62 -0.93 -8.09 9.93
CA ASN A 62 -1.42 -8.90 8.82
C ASN A 62 -0.83 -10.32 8.79
N LEU A 63 0.44 -10.49 9.17
CA LEU A 63 1.04 -11.82 9.20
C LEU A 63 0.40 -12.79 10.21
N LEU A 64 -0.40 -12.27 11.16
CA LEU A 64 -1.18 -13.06 12.10
C LEU A 64 -2.59 -13.38 11.57
N GLU A 65 -3.18 -12.47 10.80
CA GLU A 65 -4.57 -12.56 10.33
C GLU A 65 -4.71 -13.20 8.94
N SER A 66 -3.85 -12.81 8.00
CA SER A 66 -3.76 -13.34 6.65
C SER A 66 -2.31 -13.57 6.24
N PRO A 67 -1.75 -14.79 6.44
CA PRO A 67 -0.34 -15.07 6.17
C PRO A 67 0.05 -15.00 4.68
N GLN A 68 -0.91 -14.72 3.79
CA GLN A 68 -0.70 -14.56 2.35
C GLN A 68 -1.70 -13.53 1.81
N GLY A 69 -1.15 -12.44 1.29
CA GLY A 69 -1.89 -11.33 0.71
C GLY A 69 -1.14 -10.73 -0.48
N CYS A 70 -1.89 -10.17 -1.43
CA CYS A 70 -1.35 -9.42 -2.55
C CYS A 70 -1.68 -7.94 -2.39
N TYR A 71 -0.69 -7.08 -2.59
CA TYR A 71 -0.83 -5.64 -2.37
C TYR A 71 -0.82 -4.81 -3.64
N ARG A 72 -1.51 -3.69 -3.60
CA ARG A 72 -1.36 -2.60 -4.57
C ARG A 72 -1.51 -1.24 -3.90
N ILE A 73 -1.02 -0.21 -4.59
CA ILE A 73 -1.34 1.18 -4.28
C ILE A 73 -2.31 1.69 -5.34
N LEU A 74 -3.52 2.05 -4.91
CA LEU A 74 -4.47 2.80 -5.74
C LEU A 74 -4.06 4.27 -5.74
N VAL A 75 -4.00 4.88 -6.93
CA VAL A 75 -3.64 6.29 -7.13
C VAL A 75 -4.84 7.04 -7.69
N ALA A 76 -5.30 8.06 -6.97
CA ALA A 76 -6.40 8.95 -7.37
C ALA A 76 -5.86 10.32 -7.84
N PRO A 77 -6.51 10.99 -8.80
CA PRO A 77 -6.17 12.36 -9.21
C PRO A 77 -6.50 13.41 -8.15
#